data_AF-I1BVG6-F1
#
_entry.id   AF-I1BVG6-F1
#
_cell.length_a   1.000
_cell.length_b   1.000
_cell.length_c   1.000
_cell.angle_alpha   90.00
_cell.angle_beta   90.00
_cell.angle_gamma   90.00
#
_symmetry.space_group_name_H-M   'P 1'
#
loop_
_entity.id
_entity.type
_entity.pdbx_description
1 polymer ?
#
loop_
_entity_poly.entity_id
_entity_poly.type
_entity_poly.pdbx_seq_one_letter_code
_entity_poly.pdbx_strand_id
1 'polypeptide(L)'
;MGDINNNEPERFLTAADALAFFKRLQIKERIRKDEERHGSELPLEISEYLDSTPTYELKEGFTRFKKQVARYRNDNWNKQHQINKEIIPELKKRKTDTHQVITSIYKYSENTRIQARATTEIYEQLRYLQGKIQFENPKDKEIFDGTIDQAAKFATFGFGQAKFQDNDARDYATKNQSIQVEHFKMEGVPALRDLIEPNDYMLKFDLQDAYTVVPIHPNSRPFLVFENLGIVY
;
A
#
# COMPACT_ATOMS: atom_id res chain seq x y z
N MET A 1 13.40 3.25 -68.15
CA MET A 1 12.01 2.80 -68.33
C MET A 1 11.80 1.63 -67.39
N GLY A 2 10.90 1.80 -66.43
CA GLY A 2 10.63 0.88 -65.34
C GLY A 2 9.54 1.51 -64.50
N ASP A 3 8.30 1.37 -64.97
CA ASP A 3 7.11 2.01 -64.43
C ASP A 3 6.82 1.51 -63.02
N ILE A 4 6.88 2.43 -62.05
CA ILE A 4 6.38 2.22 -60.69
C ILE A 4 4.86 2.32 -60.78
N ASN A 5 4.21 1.17 -60.88
CA ASN A 5 2.77 1.04 -60.89
C ASN A 5 2.22 1.26 -59.47
N ASN A 6 2.18 2.52 -59.04
CA ASN A 6 1.49 2.97 -57.83
C ASN A 6 -0.01 2.98 -58.11
N ASN A 7 -0.67 1.84 -57.91
CA ASN A 7 -2.12 1.71 -58.06
C ASN A 7 -2.76 1.25 -56.74
N GLU A 8 -2.39 1.88 -55.62
CA GLU A 8 -3.32 1.97 -54.50
C GLU A 8 -4.29 3.13 -54.81
N PRO A 9 -5.61 2.90 -54.87
CA PRO A 9 -6.54 3.99 -55.10
C PRO A 9 -6.46 4.95 -53.92
N GLU A 10 -6.08 6.21 -54.18
CA GLU A 10 -6.22 7.30 -53.22
C GLU A 10 -7.68 7.35 -52.75
N ARG A 11 -7.96 6.73 -51.60
CA ARG A 11 -9.27 6.81 -50.95
C ARG A 11 -9.42 8.22 -50.42
N PHE A 12 -10.06 9.08 -51.21
CA PHE A 12 -10.53 10.38 -50.75
C PHE A 12 -11.55 10.15 -49.63
N LEU A 13 -11.13 10.34 -48.38
CA LEU A 13 -12.00 10.34 -47.22
C LEU A 13 -13.06 11.42 -47.41
N THR A 14 -14.33 11.04 -47.42
CA THR A 14 -15.39 12.04 -47.45
C THR A 14 -15.39 12.81 -46.13
N ALA A 15 -15.96 14.02 -46.13
CA ALA A 15 -16.09 14.81 -44.90
C ALA A 15 -16.80 14.03 -43.77
N ALA A 16 -17.72 13.12 -44.12
CA ALA A 16 -18.39 12.24 -43.18
C ALA A 16 -17.45 11.18 -42.59
N ASP A 17 -16.58 10.57 -43.40
CA ASP A 17 -15.59 9.58 -42.95
C ASP A 17 -14.54 10.22 -42.04
N ALA A 18 -14.08 11.43 -42.39
CA ALA A 18 -13.18 12.21 -41.55
C ALA A 18 -13.83 12.55 -40.19
N LEU A 19 -15.10 12.97 -40.18
CA LEU A 19 -15.83 13.30 -38.95
C LEU A 19 -16.05 12.05 -38.06
N ALA A 20 -16.37 10.91 -38.67
CA ALA A 20 -16.52 9.64 -37.96
C ALA A 20 -15.18 9.18 -37.35
N PHE A 21 -14.07 9.37 -38.08
CA PHE A 21 -12.72 9.11 -37.59
C PHE A 21 -12.36 10.01 -36.40
N PHE A 22 -12.62 11.31 -36.48
CA PHE A 22 -12.40 12.25 -35.37
C PHE A 22 -13.24 11.91 -34.14
N LYS A 23 -14.53 11.56 -34.31
CA LYS A 23 -15.37 11.11 -33.19
C LYS A 23 -14.81 9.85 -32.53
N ARG A 24 -14.36 8.86 -33.31
CA ARG A 24 -13.70 7.65 -32.77
C ARG A 24 -12.42 7.98 -32.02
N LEU A 25 -11.58 8.88 -32.54
CA LEU A 25 -10.38 9.33 -31.84
C LEU A 25 -10.71 10.02 -30.52
N GLN A 26 -11.69 10.93 -30.49
CA GLN A 26 -12.12 11.59 -29.25
C GLN A 26 -12.67 10.60 -28.21
N ILE A 27 -13.41 9.58 -28.65
CA ILE A 27 -13.92 8.52 -27.78
C ILE A 27 -12.74 7.69 -27.23
N LYS A 28 -11.81 7.27 -28.08
CA LYS A 28 -10.60 6.54 -27.63
C LYS A 28 -9.75 7.36 -26.67
N GLU A 29 -9.58 8.66 -26.93
CA GLU A 29 -8.83 9.57 -26.06
C GLU A 29 -9.51 9.73 -24.71
N ARG A 30 -10.85 9.82 -24.69
CA ARG A 30 -11.63 9.85 -23.44
C ARG A 30 -11.50 8.54 -22.68
N ILE A 31 -11.68 7.40 -23.35
CA ILE A 31 -11.51 6.07 -22.74
C ILE A 31 -10.10 5.94 -22.16
N ARG A 32 -9.06 6.31 -22.91
CA ARG A 32 -7.68 6.26 -22.43
C ARG A 32 -7.45 7.17 -21.21
N LYS A 33 -7.98 8.40 -21.23
CA LYS A 33 -7.90 9.32 -20.09
C LYS A 33 -8.70 8.82 -18.88
N ASP A 34 -9.80 8.12 -19.11
CA ASP A 34 -10.61 7.55 -18.05
C ASP A 34 -9.92 6.31 -17.46
N GLU A 35 -9.33 5.45 -18.29
CA GLU A 35 -8.46 4.34 -17.88
C GLU A 35 -7.22 4.83 -17.13
N GLU A 36 -6.60 5.95 -17.56
CA GLU A 36 -5.48 6.57 -16.84
C GLU A 36 -5.89 7.11 -15.46
N ARG A 37 -7.14 7.58 -15.32
CA ARG A 37 -7.66 8.19 -14.07
C ARG A 37 -8.26 7.18 -13.11
N HIS A 38 -9.01 6.22 -13.63
CA HIS A 38 -9.83 5.28 -12.87
C HIS A 38 -9.27 3.85 -12.92
N GLY A 39 -8.30 3.58 -13.80
CA GLY A 39 -7.76 2.24 -14.02
C GLY A 39 -8.67 1.38 -14.91
N SER A 40 -8.18 0.17 -15.23
CA SER A 40 -9.02 -0.87 -15.81
C SER A 40 -9.86 -1.53 -14.72
N GLU A 41 -11.03 -2.04 -15.09
CA GLU A 41 -11.87 -2.81 -14.17
C GLU A 41 -11.16 -4.09 -13.71
N LEU A 42 -11.42 -4.50 -12.47
CA LEU A 42 -10.92 -5.77 -11.94
C LEU A 42 -11.53 -6.91 -12.77
N PRO A 43 -10.75 -7.96 -13.14
CA PRO A 43 -11.30 -9.12 -13.83
C PRO A 43 -12.51 -9.69 -13.10
N LEU A 44 -13.58 -9.98 -13.86
CA LEU A 44 -14.89 -10.38 -13.33
C LEU A 44 -14.77 -11.61 -12.43
N GLU A 45 -13.91 -12.55 -12.80
CA GLU A 45 -13.67 -13.78 -12.04
C GLU A 45 -13.11 -13.49 -10.64
N ILE A 46 -12.29 -12.45 -10.51
CA ILE A 46 -11.72 -12.05 -9.22
C ILE A 46 -12.77 -11.29 -8.40
N SER A 47 -13.51 -10.36 -9.01
CA SER A 47 -14.53 -9.59 -8.29
C SER A 47 -15.66 -10.50 -7.80
N GLU A 48 -16.19 -11.37 -8.66
CA GLU A 48 -17.29 -12.26 -8.32
C GLU A 48 -16.89 -13.23 -7.21
N TYR A 49 -15.66 -13.76 -7.24
CA TYR A 49 -15.14 -14.60 -6.17
C TYR A 49 -15.06 -13.85 -4.83
N LEU A 50 -14.59 -12.60 -4.84
CA LEU A 50 -14.49 -11.78 -3.62
C LEU A 50 -15.87 -11.41 -3.06
N ASP A 51 -16.85 -11.14 -3.92
CA ASP A 51 -18.19 -10.72 -3.53
C ASP A 51 -19.07 -11.89 -3.04
N SER A 52 -18.90 -13.07 -3.64
CA SER A 52 -19.69 -14.27 -3.32
C SER A 52 -19.15 -15.07 -2.13
N THR A 53 -17.87 -14.92 -1.79
CA THR A 53 -17.23 -15.73 -0.74
C THR A 53 -17.37 -15.10 0.65
N PRO A 54 -17.92 -15.80 1.66
CA PRO A 54 -18.01 -15.30 3.03
C PRO A 54 -16.64 -14.95 3.62
N THR A 55 -16.59 -13.92 4.47
CA THR A 55 -15.33 -13.41 5.06
C THR A 55 -14.52 -14.47 5.82
N TYR A 56 -15.18 -15.43 6.48
CA TYR A 56 -14.46 -16.48 7.22
C TYR A 56 -13.74 -17.44 6.27
N GLU A 57 -14.35 -17.79 5.14
CA GLU A 57 -13.75 -18.65 4.11
C GLU A 57 -12.59 -17.96 3.42
N LEU A 58 -12.72 -16.65 3.13
CA LEU A 58 -11.61 -15.84 2.61
C LEU A 58 -10.42 -15.86 3.58
N LYS A 59 -10.64 -15.68 4.88
CA LYS A 59 -9.58 -15.73 5.90
C LYS A 59 -8.90 -17.10 5.97
N GLU A 60 -9.68 -18.18 5.85
CA GLU A 60 -9.14 -19.54 5.82
C GLU A 60 -8.35 -19.79 4.53
N GLY A 61 -8.88 -19.36 3.38
CA GLY A 61 -8.22 -19.41 2.08
C GLY A 61 -6.86 -18.69 2.10
N PHE A 62 -6.81 -17.47 2.63
CA PHE A 62 -5.56 -16.74 2.81
C PHE A 62 -4.58 -17.47 3.72
N THR A 63 -5.07 -18.09 4.80
CA THR A 63 -4.21 -18.86 5.71
C THR A 63 -3.62 -20.10 5.02
N ARG A 64 -4.42 -20.79 4.20
CA ARG A 64 -3.96 -21.93 3.39
C ARG A 64 -2.96 -21.49 2.34
N PHE A 65 -3.25 -20.43 1.59
CA PHE A 65 -2.36 -19.86 0.59
C PHE A 65 -0.99 -19.51 1.19
N LYS A 66 -0.96 -18.78 2.31
CA LYS A 66 0.30 -18.43 3.00
C LYS A 66 1.16 -19.63 3.38
N LYS A 67 0.55 -20.79 3.64
CA LYS A 67 1.27 -22.04 3.96
C LYS A 67 1.82 -22.75 2.72
N GLN A 68 1.17 -22.57 1.57
CA GLN A 68 1.55 -23.20 0.31
C GLN A 68 2.71 -22.49 -0.37
N VAL A 69 2.79 -21.16 -0.23
CA VAL A 69 3.85 -20.34 -0.81
C VAL A 69 5.25 -20.82 -0.37
N ALA A 70 6.12 -21.01 -1.35
CA ALA A 70 7.48 -21.49 -1.21
C ALA A 70 8.34 -20.55 -0.35
N ARG A 71 9.27 -21.16 0.39
CA ARG A 71 10.23 -20.44 1.22
C ARG A 71 11.57 -20.31 0.48
N TYR A 72 11.95 -19.08 0.18
CA TYR A 72 13.25 -18.76 -0.41
C TYR A 72 14.30 -18.53 0.68
N ARG A 73 15.55 -18.96 0.48
CA ARG A 73 16.63 -18.67 1.44
C ARG A 73 17.34 -17.39 1.01
N ASN A 74 17.17 -16.33 1.80
CA ASN A 74 17.97 -15.11 1.69
C ASN A 74 17.99 -14.41 3.05
N ASP A 75 19.16 -14.37 3.68
CA ASP A 75 19.32 -13.85 5.04
C ASP A 75 19.05 -12.35 5.15
N ASN A 76 19.20 -11.60 4.06
CA ASN A 76 19.06 -10.14 4.07
C ASN A 76 17.65 -9.66 3.74
N TRP A 77 16.93 -10.37 2.87
CA TRP A 77 15.65 -9.91 2.31
C TRP A 77 14.45 -10.74 2.75
N ASN A 78 14.68 -11.97 3.21
CA ASN A 78 13.59 -12.86 3.63
C ASN A 78 13.50 -13.07 5.15
N LYS A 79 14.47 -12.56 5.93
CA LYS A 79 14.38 -12.53 7.39
C LYS A 79 13.73 -11.22 7.85
N GLN A 80 12.71 -11.36 8.69
CA GLN A 80 12.12 -10.24 9.41
C GLN A 80 13.14 -9.71 10.42
N HIS A 81 13.51 -8.44 10.30
CA HIS A 81 14.38 -7.81 11.27
C HIS A 81 13.53 -7.23 12.40
N GLN A 82 13.32 -8.02 13.44
CA GLN A 82 12.53 -7.61 14.60
C GLN A 82 13.32 -6.64 15.49
N ILE A 83 12.60 -5.75 16.18
CA ILE A 83 13.17 -4.96 17.27
C ILE A 83 13.74 -5.87 18.36
N ASN A 84 14.75 -5.38 19.09
CA ASN A 84 15.34 -6.13 20.18
C ASN A 84 14.25 -6.50 21.21
N LYS A 85 14.18 -7.78 21.59
CA LYS A 85 13.18 -8.31 22.53
C LYS A 85 13.24 -7.63 23.90
N GLU A 86 14.42 -7.15 24.30
CA GLU A 86 14.62 -6.40 25.54
C GLU A 86 13.88 -5.04 25.57
N ILE A 87 13.55 -4.48 24.41
CA ILE A 87 12.83 -3.19 24.29
C ILE A 87 11.31 -3.41 24.44
N ILE A 88 10.82 -4.62 24.21
CA ILE A 88 9.37 -4.93 24.25
C ILE A 88 8.77 -4.70 25.65
N PRO A 89 9.38 -5.16 26.76
CA PRO A 89 8.91 -4.83 28.11
C PRO A 89 8.87 -3.32 28.39
N GLU A 90 9.86 -2.55 27.94
CA GLU A 90 9.89 -1.10 28.12
C GLU A 90 8.74 -0.41 27.38
N LEU A 91 8.49 -0.80 26.13
CA LEU A 91 7.38 -0.26 25.34
C LEU A 91 6.03 -0.59 25.99
N LYS A 92 5.86 -1.80 26.51
CA LYS A 92 4.64 -2.19 27.25
C LYS A 92 4.46 -1.42 28.55
N LYS A 93 5.56 -1.17 29.28
CA LYS A 93 5.55 -0.44 30.57
C LYS A 93 5.12 1.01 30.41
N ARG A 94 5.44 1.65 29.28
CA ARG A 94 5.14 3.07 29.02
C ARG A 94 3.69 3.35 28.60
N LYS A 95 2.81 2.34 28.56
CA LYS A 95 1.38 2.48 28.18
C LYS A 95 1.13 3.19 26.84
N THR A 96 2.13 3.33 25.98
CA THR A 96 1.96 3.84 24.62
C THR A 96 1.52 2.67 23.73
N ASP A 97 0.50 2.86 22.88
CA ASP A 97 0.03 1.83 21.93
C ASP A 97 1.07 1.47 20.85
N THR A 98 2.27 2.01 20.94
CA THR A 98 3.44 1.74 20.09
C THR A 98 3.68 0.25 19.88
N HIS A 99 3.52 -0.58 20.91
CA HIS A 99 3.70 -2.03 20.74
C HIS A 99 2.67 -2.65 19.78
N GLN A 100 1.41 -2.20 19.83
CA GLN A 100 0.35 -2.69 18.94
C GLN A 100 0.58 -2.24 17.50
N VAL A 101 1.02 -1.00 17.31
CA VAL A 101 1.38 -0.44 15.99
C VAL A 101 2.54 -1.21 15.39
N ILE A 102 3.65 -1.39 16.13
CA ILE A 102 4.81 -2.17 15.68
C ILE A 102 4.41 -3.60 15.30
N THR A 103 3.59 -4.24 16.13
CA THR A 103 3.09 -5.61 15.86
C THR A 103 2.28 -5.66 14.57
N SER A 104 1.44 -4.65 14.33
CA SER A 104 0.66 -4.53 13.09
C SER A 104 1.56 -4.32 11.88
N ILE A 105 2.56 -3.44 11.97
CA ILE A 105 3.55 -3.24 10.89
C ILE A 105 4.26 -4.55 10.54
N TYR A 106 4.70 -5.32 11.54
CA TYR A 106 5.32 -6.63 11.30
C TYR A 106 4.40 -7.66 10.66
N LYS A 107 3.10 -7.61 10.97
CA LYS A 107 2.10 -8.46 10.31
C LYS A 107 1.94 -8.06 8.84
N TYR A 108 1.92 -6.76 8.54
CA TYR A 108 1.85 -6.27 7.17
C TYR A 108 3.12 -6.60 6.37
N SER A 109 4.30 -6.44 6.98
CA SER A 109 5.57 -6.74 6.32
C SER A 109 5.70 -8.22 5.96
N GLU A 110 5.23 -9.13 6.81
CA GLU A 110 5.20 -10.56 6.45
C GLU A 110 4.19 -10.85 5.34
N ASN A 111 3.01 -10.21 5.32
CA ASN A 111 2.07 -10.37 4.21
C ASN A 111 2.67 -9.91 2.88
N THR A 112 3.38 -8.78 2.88
CA THR A 112 4.09 -8.27 1.70
C THR A 112 5.21 -9.22 1.26
N ARG A 113 5.98 -9.82 2.18
CA ARG A 113 6.94 -10.87 1.81
C ARG A 113 6.27 -12.08 1.19
N ILE A 114 5.13 -12.52 1.70
CA ILE A 114 4.41 -13.66 1.15
C ILE A 114 3.96 -13.38 -0.29
N GLN A 115 3.45 -12.17 -0.56
CA GLN A 115 3.14 -11.75 -1.93
C GLN A 115 4.38 -11.80 -2.82
N ALA A 116 5.51 -11.27 -2.35
CA ALA A 116 6.78 -11.29 -3.08
C ALA A 116 7.26 -12.73 -3.39
N ARG A 117 7.16 -13.64 -2.43
CA ARG A 117 7.49 -15.06 -2.61
C ARG A 117 6.56 -15.71 -3.65
N ALA A 118 5.25 -15.49 -3.55
CA ALA A 118 4.29 -16.02 -4.53
C ALA A 118 4.56 -15.48 -5.95
N THR A 119 4.91 -14.19 -6.08
CA THR A 119 5.33 -13.63 -7.36
C THR A 119 6.65 -14.22 -7.86
N THR A 120 7.57 -14.57 -6.95
CA THR A 120 8.83 -15.23 -7.31
C THR A 120 8.55 -16.61 -7.90
N GLU A 121 7.60 -17.37 -7.36
CA GLU A 121 7.17 -18.65 -7.95
C GLU A 121 6.60 -18.46 -9.35
N ILE A 122 5.74 -17.45 -9.55
CA ILE A 122 5.20 -17.11 -10.87
C ILE A 122 6.34 -16.77 -11.84
N TYR A 123 7.30 -15.95 -11.42
CA TYR A 123 8.48 -15.63 -12.22
C TYR A 123 9.26 -16.89 -12.61
N GLU A 124 9.53 -17.79 -11.67
CA GLU A 124 10.25 -19.04 -11.92
C GLU A 124 9.50 -19.95 -12.92
N GLN A 125 8.17 -20.04 -12.78
CA GLN A 125 7.33 -20.80 -13.69
C GLN A 125 7.33 -20.20 -15.10
N LEU A 126 7.16 -18.88 -15.23
CA LEU A 126 7.19 -18.20 -16.53
C LEU A 126 8.56 -18.33 -17.20
N ARG A 127 9.64 -18.19 -16.43
CA ARG A 127 11.02 -18.35 -16.92
C ARG A 127 11.28 -19.79 -17.38
N TYR A 128 10.76 -20.79 -16.66
CA TYR A 128 10.84 -22.19 -17.08
C TYR A 128 10.11 -22.44 -18.41
N LEU A 129 8.92 -21.85 -18.57
CA LEU A 129 8.12 -21.94 -19.78
C LEU A 129 8.75 -21.20 -20.98
N GLN A 130 9.44 -20.08 -20.74
CA GLN A 130 10.14 -19.29 -21.76
C GLN A 130 11.11 -20.15 -22.60
N GLY A 131 11.77 -21.13 -21.98
CA GLY A 131 12.69 -22.02 -22.69
C GLY A 131 12.02 -23.14 -23.50
N LYS A 132 10.69 -23.29 -23.39
CA LYS A 132 9.93 -24.40 -23.98
C LYS A 132 8.88 -23.97 -25.00
N ILE A 133 8.37 -22.75 -24.87
CA ILE A 133 7.32 -22.25 -25.74
C ILE A 133 7.94 -21.66 -27.01
N GLN A 134 7.37 -22.01 -28.17
CA GLN A 134 7.59 -21.29 -29.41
C GLN A 134 6.38 -20.40 -29.68
N PHE A 135 6.64 -19.12 -29.93
CA PHE A 135 5.61 -18.15 -30.27
C PHE A 135 5.57 -17.96 -31.78
N GLU A 136 4.38 -18.08 -32.38
CA GLU A 136 4.18 -17.84 -33.81
C GLU A 136 4.23 -16.33 -34.12
N ASN A 137 3.72 -15.50 -33.21
CA ASN A 137 3.65 -14.05 -33.35
C ASN A 137 4.72 -13.37 -32.47
N PRO A 138 5.56 -12.48 -33.04
CA PRO A 138 6.54 -11.71 -32.27
C PRO A 138 5.92 -10.88 -31.14
N LYS A 139 4.69 -10.38 -31.30
CA LYS A 139 4.01 -9.59 -30.26
C LYS A 139 3.67 -10.43 -29.04
N ASP A 140 3.27 -11.68 -29.23
CA ASP A 140 2.89 -12.57 -28.13
C ASP A 140 4.13 -12.93 -27.30
N LYS A 141 5.28 -13.11 -27.99
CA LYS A 141 6.57 -13.26 -27.33
C LYS A 141 6.94 -12.02 -26.52
N GLU A 142 6.77 -10.82 -27.07
CA GLU A 142 7.06 -9.56 -26.37
C GLU A 142 6.20 -9.40 -25.11
N ILE A 143 4.90 -9.71 -25.19
CA ILE A 143 3.99 -9.69 -24.03
C ILE A 143 4.46 -10.70 -22.97
N PHE A 144 4.83 -11.90 -23.38
CA PHE A 144 5.29 -12.94 -22.47
C PHE A 144 6.61 -12.57 -21.77
N ASP A 145 7.59 -12.09 -22.53
CA ASP A 145 8.87 -11.62 -21.99
C ASP A 145 8.66 -10.41 -21.05
N GLY A 146 7.77 -9.48 -21.43
CA GLY A 146 7.38 -8.36 -20.58
C GLY A 146 6.69 -8.79 -19.29
N THR A 147 5.93 -9.88 -19.31
CA THR A 147 5.27 -10.45 -18.11
C THR A 147 6.29 -11.06 -17.15
N ILE A 148 7.33 -11.72 -17.67
CA ILE A 148 8.46 -12.23 -16.86
C ILE A 148 9.15 -11.05 -16.16
N ASP A 149 9.49 -10.00 -16.91
CA ASP A 149 10.13 -8.81 -16.35
C ASP A 149 9.26 -8.13 -15.30
N GLN A 150 7.95 -8.05 -15.53
CA GLN A 150 7.01 -7.47 -14.59
C GLN A 150 6.92 -8.29 -13.30
N ALA A 151 6.89 -9.62 -13.39
CA ALA A 151 6.92 -10.50 -12.23
C ALA A 151 8.23 -10.31 -11.42
N ALA A 152 9.38 -10.23 -12.09
CA ALA A 152 10.66 -9.97 -11.44
C ALA A 152 10.70 -8.61 -10.71
N LYS A 153 10.20 -7.56 -11.36
CA LYS A 153 10.08 -6.21 -10.77
C LYS A 153 9.16 -6.22 -9.56
N PHE A 154 8.00 -6.88 -9.65
CA PHE A 154 7.03 -6.92 -8.58
C PHE A 154 7.52 -7.71 -7.36
N ALA A 155 8.21 -8.84 -7.57
CA ALA A 155 8.88 -9.58 -6.50
C ALA A 155 9.96 -8.72 -5.82
N THR A 156 10.79 -8.04 -6.60
CA THR A 156 11.84 -7.14 -6.10
C THR A 156 11.25 -6.00 -5.27
N PHE A 157 10.21 -5.35 -5.79
CA PHE A 157 9.46 -4.32 -5.08
C PHE A 157 8.89 -4.85 -3.76
N GLY A 158 8.24 -6.01 -3.77
CA GLY A 158 7.66 -6.62 -2.57
C GLY A 158 8.69 -6.90 -1.47
N PHE A 159 9.84 -7.50 -1.80
CA PHE A 159 10.92 -7.71 -0.83
C PHE A 159 11.53 -6.39 -0.32
N GLY A 160 11.70 -5.40 -1.20
CA GLY A 160 12.17 -4.07 -0.84
C GLY A 160 11.23 -3.36 0.13
N GLN A 161 9.94 -3.32 -0.20
CA GLN A 161 8.91 -2.67 0.63
C GLN A 161 8.77 -3.33 2.00
N ALA A 162 8.80 -4.67 2.07
CA ALA A 162 8.75 -5.36 3.36
C ALA A 162 9.93 -4.98 4.27
N LYS A 163 11.12 -4.73 3.69
CA LYS A 163 12.28 -4.27 4.45
C LYS A 163 12.14 -2.83 4.92
N PHE A 164 11.59 -1.94 4.10
CA PHE A 164 11.30 -0.57 4.52
C PHE A 164 10.28 -0.53 5.65
N GLN A 165 9.22 -1.34 5.59
CA GLN A 165 8.24 -1.46 6.68
C GLN A 165 8.87 -1.98 7.99
N ASP A 166 9.79 -2.96 7.92
CA ASP A 166 10.53 -3.40 9.11
C ASP A 166 11.40 -2.28 9.70
N ASN A 167 11.99 -1.42 8.86
CA ASN A 167 12.75 -0.25 9.31
C ASN A 167 11.83 0.80 9.94
N ASP A 168 10.66 1.08 9.35
CA ASP A 168 9.67 1.98 9.93
C ASP A 168 9.28 1.51 11.34
N ALA A 169 9.04 0.21 11.53
CA ALA A 169 8.76 -0.36 12.85
C ALA A 169 9.90 -0.11 13.86
N ARG A 170 11.16 -0.16 13.41
CA ARG A 170 12.33 0.14 14.27
C ARG A 170 12.42 1.63 14.60
N ASP A 171 12.15 2.50 13.63
CA ASP A 171 12.16 3.94 13.82
C ASP A 171 11.05 4.37 14.79
N TYR A 172 9.85 3.78 14.66
CA TYR A 172 8.76 3.95 15.61
C TYR A 172 9.15 3.50 17.02
N ALA A 173 9.82 2.36 17.16
CA ALA A 173 10.29 1.88 18.46
C ALA A 173 11.30 2.85 19.09
N THR A 174 12.27 3.30 18.29
CA THR A 174 13.36 4.18 18.74
C THR A 174 12.84 5.55 19.17
N LYS A 175 11.98 6.18 18.36
CA LYS A 175 11.39 7.50 18.67
C LYS A 175 10.56 7.47 19.95
N ASN A 176 9.80 6.41 20.17
CA ASN A 176 8.95 6.28 21.36
C ASN A 176 9.73 5.86 22.62
N GLN A 177 10.94 5.31 22.49
CA GLN A 177 11.79 4.99 23.65
C GLN A 177 12.23 6.26 24.40
N SER A 178 12.22 7.42 23.75
CA SER A 178 12.57 8.71 24.39
C SER A 178 11.40 9.40 25.08
N ILE A 179 10.15 8.94 24.88
CA ILE A 179 8.95 9.60 25.41
C ILE A 179 8.56 8.96 26.74
N GLN A 180 8.59 9.74 27.83
CA GLN A 180 8.04 9.35 29.13
C GLN A 180 6.55 9.69 29.14
N VAL A 181 5.69 8.68 29.30
CA VAL A 181 4.25 8.89 29.46
C VAL A 181 3.96 9.15 30.92
N GLU A 182 3.62 10.39 31.24
CA GLU A 182 3.08 10.75 32.56
C GLU A 182 1.61 10.34 32.63
N HIS A 183 1.25 9.58 33.66
CA HIS A 183 -0.14 9.19 33.85
C HIS A 183 -0.95 10.37 34.38
N PHE A 184 -1.77 10.96 33.50
CA PHE A 184 -2.78 11.92 33.90
C PHE A 184 -4.16 11.24 33.95
N LYS A 185 -4.81 11.24 35.11
CA LYS A 185 -6.15 10.68 35.28
C LYS A 185 -7.17 11.69 34.77
N MET A 186 -7.76 11.42 33.61
CA MET A 186 -8.90 12.17 33.09
C MET A 186 -10.19 11.54 33.64
N GLU A 187 -10.83 12.18 34.60
CA GLU A 187 -12.17 11.77 35.04
C GLU A 187 -13.17 12.02 33.90
N GLY A 188 -13.97 11.00 33.57
CA GLY A 188 -14.95 11.10 32.49
C GLY A 188 -16.28 11.72 32.95
N VAL A 189 -17.18 11.92 31.99
CA VAL A 189 -18.56 12.37 32.23
C VAL A 189 -19.30 11.55 33.30
N PRO A 190 -19.09 10.22 33.47
CA PRO A 190 -19.72 9.47 34.56
C PRO A 190 -19.40 10.00 35.97
N ALA A 191 -18.20 10.53 36.20
CA ALA A 191 -17.85 11.11 37.50
C ALA A 191 -18.67 12.37 37.81
N LEU A 192 -19.15 13.09 36.79
CA LEU A 192 -20.03 14.25 36.96
C LEU A 192 -21.42 13.82 37.46
N ARG A 193 -21.89 12.63 37.08
CA ARG A 193 -23.21 12.12 37.52
C ARG A 193 -23.24 11.90 39.03
N ASP A 194 -22.11 11.50 39.60
CA ASP A 194 -21.99 11.27 41.05
C ASP A 194 -21.81 12.59 41.84
N LEU A 195 -21.52 13.70 41.13
CA LEU A 195 -21.25 15.02 41.73
C LEU A 195 -22.44 15.99 41.65
N ILE A 196 -23.33 15.83 40.66
CA ILE A 196 -24.46 16.74 40.41
C ILE A 196 -25.67 16.32 41.25
N GLU A 197 -26.24 17.27 42.00
CA GLU A 197 -27.44 17.07 42.82
C GLU A 197 -28.69 17.69 42.18
N PRO A 198 -29.91 17.26 42.59
CA PRO A 198 -31.14 17.90 42.16
C PRO A 198 -31.16 19.40 42.52
N ASN A 199 -31.46 20.24 41.51
CA ASN A 199 -31.48 21.72 41.56
C ASN A 199 -30.13 22.42 41.39
N ASP A 200 -29.08 21.72 40.99
CA ASP A 200 -27.85 22.37 40.54
C ASP A 200 -28.03 23.08 39.19
N TYR A 201 -27.46 24.27 39.07
CA TYR A 201 -27.34 24.98 37.80
C TYR A 201 -26.03 24.63 37.13
N MET A 202 -26.09 24.17 35.87
CA MET A 202 -24.91 23.80 35.09
C MET A 202 -24.51 24.89 34.11
N LEU A 203 -23.20 25.10 33.98
CA LEU A 203 -22.59 25.97 32.97
C LEU A 203 -21.49 25.19 32.25
N LYS A 204 -21.49 25.24 30.91
CA LYS A 204 -20.46 24.60 30.08
C LYS A 204 -19.59 25.67 29.43
N PHE A 205 -18.29 25.56 29.63
CA PHE A 205 -17.29 26.27 28.84
C PHE A 205 -16.59 25.29 27.92
N ASP A 206 -16.40 25.68 26.67
CA ASP A 206 -15.65 24.93 25.67
C ASP A 206 -14.39 25.71 25.34
N LEU A 207 -13.23 25.05 25.41
CA LEU A 207 -11.94 25.68 25.13
C LEU A 207 -11.56 25.39 23.67
N GLN A 208 -11.74 26.39 22.81
CA GLN A 208 -11.27 26.32 21.44
C GLN A 208 -9.73 26.34 21.42
N ASP A 209 -9.14 25.48 20.57
CA ASP A 209 -7.70 25.39 20.35
C ASP A 209 -6.87 25.15 21.64
N ALA A 210 -7.42 24.38 22.58
CA ALA A 210 -6.81 24.11 23.89
C ALA A 210 -5.36 23.59 23.83
N TYR A 211 -4.96 22.90 22.76
CA TYR A 211 -3.59 22.44 22.60
C TYR A 211 -2.58 23.58 22.35
N THR A 212 -3.03 24.70 21.77
CA THR A 212 -2.15 25.83 21.42
C THR A 212 -1.82 26.71 22.63
N VAL A 213 -2.67 26.69 23.66
CA VAL A 213 -2.46 27.46 24.89
C VAL A 213 -1.56 26.75 25.90
N VAL A 214 -1.28 25.46 25.70
CA VAL A 214 -0.37 24.69 26.54
C VAL A 214 1.08 24.93 26.08
N PRO A 215 1.93 25.59 26.89
CA PRO A 215 3.28 25.91 26.48
C PRO A 215 4.15 24.65 26.37
N ILE A 216 4.89 24.53 25.27
CA ILE A 216 5.87 23.46 25.10
C ILE A 216 7.18 23.87 25.79
N HIS A 217 7.63 23.03 26.72
CA HIS A 217 8.89 23.20 27.44
C HIS A 217 10.07 23.31 26.45
N PRO A 218 11.04 24.24 26.63
CA PRO A 218 12.14 24.45 25.69
C PRO A 218 12.91 23.18 25.30
N ASN A 219 13.15 22.29 26.26
CA ASN A 219 13.85 21.02 26.01
C ASN A 219 13.05 20.04 25.14
N SER A 220 11.73 20.22 25.02
CA SER A 220 10.85 19.35 24.23
C SER A 220 10.63 19.86 22.80
N ARG A 221 10.92 21.14 22.53
CA ARG A 221 10.71 21.76 21.21
C ARG A 221 11.49 21.10 20.07
N PRO A 222 12.76 20.66 20.25
CA PRO A 222 13.51 19.99 19.18
C PRO A 222 12.84 18.72 18.63
N PHE A 223 11.95 18.08 19.41
CA PHE A 223 11.25 16.86 18.98
C PHE A 223 9.99 17.13 18.14
N LEU A 224 9.55 18.39 18.05
CA LEU A 224 8.32 18.79 17.33
C LEU A 224 8.61 19.54 16.03
N VAL A 225 9.88 19.57 15.64
CA VAL A 225 10.37 20.32 14.48
C VAL A 225 9.94 19.64 13.17
N PHE A 226 9.56 20.43 12.17
CA PHE A 226 9.22 19.92 10.83
C PHE A 226 9.75 20.85 9.72
N GLU A 227 10.08 20.26 8.58
CA GLU A 227 10.55 21.01 7.41
C GLU A 227 9.39 21.31 6.46
N ASN A 228 9.29 22.57 6.03
CA ASN A 228 8.36 22.99 4.99
C ASN A 228 9.09 23.92 3.99
N LEU A 229 9.17 23.49 2.73
CA LEU A 229 9.82 24.22 1.62
C LEU A 229 11.26 24.66 1.95
N GLY A 230 12.05 23.80 2.61
CA GLY A 230 13.44 24.09 2.99
C GLY A 230 13.61 24.95 4.24
N ILE A 231 12.52 25.30 4.93
CA ILE A 231 12.53 26.02 6.21
C ILE A 231 12.14 25.05 7.32
N VAL A 232 12.96 25.03 8.38
CA VAL A 232 12.76 24.19 9.57
C VAL A 232 11.99 25.00 10.63
N TYR A 233 10.80 24.54 10.99
CA TYR A 233 9.90 25.14 11.98
C TYR A 233 9.91 24.37 13.29
#